data_AF-A0A5N9AWK3-F1
#
_entry.id   AF-A0A5N9AWK3-F1
#
_cell.length_a   1.000
_cell.length_b   1.000
_cell.length_c   1.000
_cell.angle_alpha   90.00
_cell.angle_beta   90.00
_cell.angle_gamma   90.00
#
_symmetry.space_group_name_H-M   'P 1'
#
loop_
_entity.id
_entity.type
_entity.pdbx_description
1 polymer ?
#
loop_
_entity_poly.entity_id
_entity_poly.type
_entity_poly.pdbx_seq_one_letter_code
_entity_poly.pdbx_strand_id
1 'polypeptide(L)'
;MNSRTNTPSPKKVLIFGSAMHVWSDLFFALLVPLLPHIKEELNLSYTSIGLLRSVYSGSSAILQIPAGLVAESTGEFWMLLGGNIWVGLGLIVMAVVPGFLPLIGATALGGLGGGT
;
A
#
# COMPACT_ATOMS: atom_id res chain seq x y z
N MET A 1 32.41 17.46 -26.73
CA MET A 1 31.47 17.96 -25.70
C MET A 1 31.10 16.78 -24.82
N ASN A 2 31.74 16.61 -23.66
CA ASN A 2 31.57 15.42 -22.81
C ASN A 2 30.29 15.56 -21.97
N SER A 3 29.21 14.93 -22.40
CA SER A 3 28.01 14.73 -21.58
C SER A 3 28.31 13.67 -20.53
N ARG A 4 28.84 14.09 -19.36
CA ARG A 4 28.86 13.24 -18.16
C ARG A 4 27.40 12.98 -17.79
N THR A 5 26.91 11.78 -18.05
CA THR A 5 25.67 11.32 -17.45
C THR A 5 25.90 11.28 -15.94
N ASN A 6 25.23 12.15 -15.18
CA ASN A 6 25.22 12.12 -13.72
C ASN A 6 24.44 10.88 -13.28
N THR A 7 25.00 9.69 -13.45
CA THR A 7 24.39 8.47 -12.93
C THR A 7 24.53 8.49 -11.42
N PRO A 8 23.41 8.38 -10.67
CA PRO A 8 23.47 8.33 -9.23
C PRO A 8 24.34 7.15 -8.76
N SER A 9 25.12 7.36 -7.70
CA SER A 9 25.96 6.31 -7.11
C SER A 9 25.12 5.08 -6.79
N PRO A 10 25.58 3.84 -7.12
CA PRO A 10 24.83 2.61 -6.83
C PRO A 10 24.41 2.48 -5.35
N LYS A 11 25.25 2.98 -4.42
CA LYS A 11 24.91 3.02 -2.99
C LYS A 11 23.70 3.93 -2.70
N LYS A 12 23.59 5.07 -3.37
CA LYS A 12 22.46 6.01 -3.19
C LYS A 12 21.16 5.40 -3.72
N VAL A 13 21.22 4.70 -4.85
CA VAL A 13 20.05 4.00 -5.42
C VAL A 13 19.58 2.90 -4.48
N LEU A 14 20.49 2.05 -3.98
CA LEU A 14 20.17 0.99 -3.03
C LEU A 14 19.56 1.53 -1.74
N ILE A 15 20.19 2.53 -1.11
CA ILE A 15 19.67 3.12 0.14
C ILE A 15 18.28 3.71 -0.08
N PHE A 16 18.08 4.43 -1.19
CA PHE A 16 16.80 5.03 -1.51
C PHE A 16 15.71 3.97 -1.75
N GLY A 17 15.99 2.96 -2.57
CA GLY A 17 15.05 1.86 -2.83
C GLY A 17 14.69 1.08 -1.57
N SER A 18 15.68 0.74 -0.74
CA SER A 18 15.43 0.08 0.55
C SER A 18 14.57 0.94 1.50
N ALA A 19 14.83 2.24 1.59
CA ALA A 19 14.04 3.15 2.42
C ALA A 19 12.57 3.23 1.93
N MET A 20 12.36 3.29 0.61
CA MET A 20 11.01 3.29 0.03
C MET A 20 10.29 1.96 0.25
N HIS A 21 11.00 0.84 0.16
CA HIS A 21 10.42 -0.49 0.45
C HIS A 21 9.95 -0.58 1.90
N VAL A 22 10.81 -0.19 2.86
CA VAL A 22 10.45 -0.15 4.28
C VAL A 22 9.26 0.76 4.54
N TRP A 23 9.20 1.90 3.84
CA TRP A 23 8.10 2.84 3.96
C TRP A 23 6.77 2.24 3.45
N SER A 24 6.79 1.63 2.26
CA SER A 24 5.63 0.94 1.68
C SER A 24 5.14 -0.19 2.59
N ASP A 25 6.06 -1.02 3.08
CA ASP A 25 5.75 -2.12 4.00
C ASP A 25 5.17 -1.62 5.33
N LEU A 26 5.66 -0.49 5.84
CA LEU A 26 5.13 0.13 7.05
C LEU A 26 3.67 0.56 6.85
N PHE A 27 3.35 1.22 5.75
CA PHE A 27 1.98 1.62 5.41
C PHE A 27 1.05 0.42 5.28
N PHE A 28 1.54 -0.66 4.66
CA PHE A 28 0.77 -1.89 4.55
C PHE A 28 0.57 -2.58 5.92
N ALA A 29 1.59 -2.53 6.76
CA ALA A 29 1.58 -3.10 8.10
C ALA A 29 0.69 -2.33 9.09
N LEU A 30 0.46 -1.02 8.88
CA LEU A 30 -0.38 -0.18 9.76
C LEU A 30 -1.79 -0.73 9.96
N LEU A 31 -2.33 -1.48 8.99
CA LEU A 31 -3.65 -2.08 9.15
C LEU A 31 -3.68 -3.07 10.33
N VAL A 32 -2.63 -3.88 10.50
CA VAL A 32 -2.57 -4.96 11.52
C VAL A 32 -2.81 -4.45 12.95
N PRO A 33 -2.10 -3.42 13.46
CA PRO A 33 -2.36 -2.87 14.78
C PRO A 33 -3.69 -2.12 14.89
N LEU A 34 -4.30 -1.68 13.78
CA LEU A 34 -5.61 -1.02 13.77
C LEU A 34 -6.79 -2.01 13.82
N LEU A 35 -6.60 -3.26 13.39
CA LEU A 35 -7.66 -4.27 13.36
C LEU A 35 -8.38 -4.50 14.72
N PRO A 36 -7.68 -4.58 15.87
CA PRO A 36 -8.36 -4.72 17.17
C PRO A 36 -9.27 -3.53 17.50
N HIS A 37 -8.85 -2.32 17.14
CA HIS A 37 -9.64 -1.12 17.39
C HIS A 37 -10.91 -1.09 16.53
N ILE A 38 -10.78 -1.37 15.22
CA ILE A 38 -11.90 -1.50 14.28
C ILE A 38 -12.91 -2.56 14.78
N LYS A 39 -12.40 -3.66 15.34
CA LYS A 39 -13.23 -4.72 15.91
C LYS A 39 -14.11 -4.21 17.05
N GLU A 40 -13.53 -3.48 17.99
CA GLU A 40 -14.22 -2.96 19.17
C GLU A 40 -15.25 -1.89 18.78
N GLU A 41 -14.86 -0.92 17.95
CA GLU A 41 -15.75 0.16 17.53
C GLU A 41 -16.99 -0.33 16.76
N LEU A 42 -16.80 -1.31 15.87
CA LEU A 42 -17.89 -1.85 15.04
C LEU A 42 -18.53 -3.13 15.62
N ASN A 43 -18.14 -3.54 16.83
CA ASN A 43 -18.59 -4.78 17.49
C ASN A 43 -18.49 -6.03 16.58
N LEU A 44 -17.37 -6.17 15.87
CA LEU A 44 -17.17 -7.22 14.86
C LEU A 44 -16.65 -8.53 15.45
N SER A 45 -16.96 -9.62 14.75
CA SER A 45 -16.37 -10.93 15.04
C SER A 45 -14.91 -11.02 14.57
N TYR A 46 -14.13 -11.94 15.15
CA TYR A 46 -12.78 -12.23 14.66
C TYR A 46 -12.77 -12.72 13.20
N THR A 47 -13.82 -13.39 12.76
CA THR A 47 -13.99 -13.82 11.36
C THR A 47 -14.11 -12.62 10.42
N SER A 48 -14.89 -11.61 10.80
CA SER A 48 -15.07 -10.37 10.03
C SER A 48 -13.75 -9.60 9.88
N ILE A 49 -12.96 -9.54 10.95
CA ILE A 49 -11.63 -8.90 10.95
C ILE A 49 -10.62 -9.71 10.12
N GLY A 50 -10.66 -11.04 10.22
CA GLY A 50 -9.86 -11.92 9.37
C GLY A 50 -10.18 -11.73 7.90
N LEU A 51 -11.47 -11.63 7.54
CA LEU A 51 -11.91 -11.35 6.18
C LEU A 51 -11.41 -9.98 5.71
N LEU A 52 -11.53 -8.94 6.54
CA LEU A 52 -11.04 -7.59 6.24
C LEU A 52 -9.56 -7.62 5.87
N ARG A 53 -8.74 -8.27 6.71
CA ARG A 53 -7.30 -8.43 6.48
C ARG A 53 -7.02 -9.19 5.18
N SER A 54 -7.74 -10.29 4.93
CA SER A 54 -7.58 -11.09 3.72
C SER A 54 -7.95 -10.32 2.46
N VAL A 55 -9.01 -9.50 2.49
CA VAL A 55 -9.41 -8.64 1.37
C VAL A 55 -8.33 -7.58 1.12
N TYR A 56 -7.81 -6.95 2.17
CA TYR A 56 -6.73 -5.96 2.03
C TYR A 56 -5.48 -6.54 1.37
N SER A 57 -4.98 -7.67 1.90
CA SER A 57 -3.80 -8.36 1.36
C SER A 57 -4.05 -8.94 -0.02
N GLY A 58 -5.24 -9.50 -0.26
CA GLY A 58 -5.63 -10.05 -1.56
C GLY A 58 -5.74 -8.99 -2.65
N SER A 59 -6.35 -7.84 -2.36
CA SER A 59 -6.43 -6.71 -3.30
C SER A 59 -5.05 -6.20 -3.70
N SER A 60 -4.11 -6.13 -2.75
CA SER A 60 -2.73 -5.72 -3.02
C SER A 60 -1.99 -6.71 -3.92
N ALA A 61 -2.21 -8.01 -3.74
CA ALA A 61 -1.56 -9.04 -4.54
C ALA A 61 -1.98 -9.01 -6.02
N ILE A 62 -3.20 -8.57 -6.33
CA ILE A 62 -3.70 -8.50 -7.72
C ILE A 62 -2.87 -7.51 -8.54
N LEU A 63 -2.46 -6.39 -7.94
CA LEU A 63 -1.76 -5.32 -8.64
C LEU A 63 -0.24 -5.45 -8.64
N GLN A 64 0.31 -6.48 -7.99
CA GLN A 64 1.76 -6.71 -7.94
C GLN A 64 2.39 -6.94 -9.34
N ILE A 65 1.75 -7.76 -10.19
CA ILE A 65 2.25 -8.04 -11.55
C ILE A 65 2.08 -6.81 -12.47
N PRO A 66 0.90 -6.17 -12.55
CA PRO A 66 0.73 -4.95 -13.34
C PRO A 66 1.64 -3.80 -12.89
N ALA A 67 1.82 -3.61 -11.58
CA ALA A 67 2.71 -2.59 -11.04
C ALA A 67 4.16 -2.87 -11.46
N GLY A 68 4.64 -4.10 -11.38
CA GLY A 68 5.97 -4.45 -11.90
C GLY A 68 6.18 -4.03 -13.36
N LEU A 69 5.19 -4.29 -14.23
CA LEU A 69 5.25 -3.89 -15.65
C LEU A 69 5.17 -2.38 -15.86
N VAL A 70 4.32 -1.68 -15.10
CA VAL A 70 4.22 -0.21 -15.18
C VAL A 70 5.49 0.46 -14.62
N ALA A 71 6.23 -0.19 -13.72
CA ALA A 71 7.46 0.35 -13.12
C ALA A 71 8.58 0.45 -14.15
N GLU A 72 8.65 -0.53 -15.05
CA GLU A 72 9.62 -0.54 -16.15
C GLU A 72 9.45 0.65 -17.08
N SER A 73 8.22 1.14 -17.27
CA SER A 73 7.92 2.27 -18.18
C SER A 73 7.89 3.65 -17.50
N THR A 74 7.42 3.73 -16.25
CA THR A 74 7.19 5.01 -15.54
C THR A 74 8.34 5.36 -14.59
N GLY A 75 9.17 4.38 -14.24
CA GLY A 75 10.22 4.49 -13.24
C GLY A 75 9.74 4.14 -11.83
N GLU A 76 10.54 3.35 -11.13
CA GLU A 76 10.28 2.81 -9.79
C GLU A 76 9.91 3.91 -8.77
N PHE A 77 10.56 5.08 -8.84
CA PHE A 77 10.30 6.20 -7.94
C PHE A 77 8.84 6.70 -8.00
N TRP A 78 8.32 6.95 -9.19
CA TRP A 78 6.97 7.52 -9.37
C TRP A 78 5.89 6.50 -9.06
N MET A 79 6.16 5.23 -9.32
CA MET A 79 5.28 4.13 -8.91
C MET A 79 5.12 4.09 -7.39
N LEU A 80 6.24 4.01 -6.66
CA LEU A 80 6.22 3.88 -5.20
C LEU A 80 5.56 5.09 -4.54
N LEU A 81 5.82 6.30 -5.03
CA LEU A 81 5.18 7.51 -4.53
C LEU A 81 3.66 7.47 -4.76
N GLY A 82 3.22 7.08 -5.96
CA GLY A 82 1.80 6.98 -6.31
C GLY A 82 1.06 5.92 -5.49
N GLY A 83 1.65 4.73 -5.32
CA GLY A 83 1.08 3.65 -4.52
C GLY A 83 0.93 4.02 -3.05
N ASN A 84 1.96 4.64 -2.45
CA ASN A 84 1.89 5.11 -1.06
C ASN A 84 0.81 6.18 -0.86
N ILE A 85 0.67 7.14 -1.78
CA ILE A 85 -0.41 8.13 -1.72
C ILE A 85 -1.77 7.43 -1.80
N TRP A 86 -1.92 6.45 -2.70
CA TRP A 86 -3.17 5.69 -2.84
C TRP A 86 -3.53 4.91 -1.58
N VAL A 87 -2.58 4.19 -0.99
CA VAL A 87 -2.78 3.46 0.28
C VAL A 87 -3.15 4.42 1.40
N GLY A 88 -2.46 5.56 1.50
CA GLY A 88 -2.76 6.59 2.49
C GLY A 88 -4.19 7.15 2.35
N LEU A 89 -4.63 7.45 1.12
CA LEU A 89 -6.01 7.86 0.85
C LEU A 89 -7.01 6.74 1.19
N GLY A 90 -6.69 5.49 0.86
CA GLY A 90 -7.50 4.33 1.22
C GLY A 90 -7.71 4.20 2.72
N LEU A 91 -6.65 4.39 3.52
CA LEU A 91 -6.74 4.38 5.00
C LEU A 91 -7.60 5.52 5.53
N ILE A 92 -7.51 6.72 4.94
CA ILE A 92 -8.38 7.86 5.32
C ILE A 92 -9.85 7.53 5.00
N VAL A 93 -10.13 6.93 3.85
CA VAL A 93 -11.49 6.50 3.49
C VAL A 93 -11.99 5.43 4.45
N MET A 94 -11.15 4.45 4.81
CA MET A 94 -11.49 3.42 5.81
C MET A 94 -11.83 4.02 7.18
N ALA A 95 -11.22 5.13 7.56
CA ALA A 95 -11.47 5.80 8.84
C ALA A 95 -12.84 6.51 8.90
N VAL A 96 -13.44 6.86 7.76
CA VAL A 96 -14.70 7.64 7.73
C VAL A 96 -15.94 6.82 7.36
N VAL A 97 -15.77 5.58 6.87
CA VAL A 97 -16.89 4.75 6.42
C VAL A 97 -17.60 4.05 7.60
N PRO A 98 -18.92 4.21 7.75
CA PRO A 98 -19.66 3.58 8.83
C PRO A 98 -20.06 2.14 8.50
N GLY A 99 -19.63 1.18 9.32
CA GLY A 99 -20.10 -0.20 9.25
C GLY A 99 -19.28 -1.14 8.35
N PHE A 100 -19.58 -2.44 8.44
CA PHE A 100 -18.71 -3.50 7.92
C PHE A 100 -18.65 -3.60 6.39
N LEU A 101 -19.80 -3.54 5.70
CA LEU A 101 -19.83 -3.65 4.23
C LEU A 101 -19.08 -2.52 3.50
N PRO A 102 -19.32 -1.23 3.81
CA PRO A 102 -18.56 -0.16 3.17
C PRO A 102 -17.09 -0.18 3.58
N LEU A 103 -16.76 -0.67 4.78
CA LEU A 103 -15.37 -0.89 5.20
C LEU A 103 -14.66 -1.96 4.34
N ILE A 104 -15.31 -3.08 4.02
CA ILE A 104 -14.77 -4.09 3.08
C ILE A 104 -14.49 -3.46 1.71
N GLY A 105 -15.42 -2.64 1.19
CA GLY A 105 -15.25 -1.93 -0.08
C GLY A 105 -14.08 -0.94 -0.04
N ALA A 106 -14.00 -0.11 1.00
CA ALA A 106 -12.90 0.83 1.21
C ALA A 106 -11.55 0.12 1.36
N THR A 107 -11.54 -1.03 2.04
CA THR A 107 -10.35 -1.87 2.24
C THR A 107 -9.90 -2.50 0.94
N ALA A 108 -10.84 -3.01 0.14
CA ALA A 108 -10.53 -3.56 -1.18
C ALA A 108 -9.92 -2.49 -2.09
N LEU A 109 -10.48 -1.26 -2.09
CA LEU A 109 -9.99 -0.13 -2.87
C LEU A 109 -8.63 0.39 -2.38
N GLY A 110 -8.45 0.52 -1.06
CA GLY A 110 -7.19 0.96 -0.48
C GLY A 110 -6.06 -0.04 -0.69
N GLY A 111 -6.36 -1.34 -0.56
CA GLY A 111 -5.39 -2.42 -0.75
C GLY A 111 -4.81 -2.49 -2.16
N LEU A 112 -5.53 -2.01 -3.18
CA LEU A 112 -5.03 -1.94 -4.56
C LEU A 112 -3.72 -1.13 -4.68
N GLY A 113 -3.50 -0.12 -3.84
CA GLY A 113 -2.28 0.69 -3.90
C GLY A 113 -1.02 -0.02 -3.36
N GLY A 114 -1.17 -1.13 -2.64
CA GLY A 114 -0.04 -1.79 -1.96
C GLY A 114 0.83 -2.68 -2.86
N GLY A 115 0.42 -2.90 -4.12
CA GLY A 115 1.16 -3.73 -5.07
C GLY A 115 2.36 -3.05 -5.73
N THR A 116 2.66 -1.80 -5.38
CA THR A 116 3.70 -0.95 -6.00
C THR A 116 5.08 -1.11 -5.41
#